data_AF-A0A1Y4I1Y4-F1
#
_entry.id   AF-A0A1Y4I1Y4-F1
#
_cell.length_a   1.000
_cell.length_b   1.000
_cell.length_c   1.000
_cell.angle_alpha   90.00
_cell.angle_beta   90.00
_cell.angle_gamma   90.00
#
_symmetry.space_group_name_H-M   'P 1'
#
loop_
_entity.id
_entity.type
_entity.pdbx_description
1 polymer ?
#
loop_
_entity_poly.entity_id
_entity_poly.type
_entity_poly.pdbx_seq_one_letter_code
_entity_poly.pdbx_strand_id
1 'polypeptide(L)'
;MKAKSLHFSKSGSAQVIASELGRIHQCVCDQIPPAYPCEGEKVIFIGVEMNGKLPGPVDHFCRDLTPARAQNVAFYIINGNGNTSGLDEIKKAMESKGVHMIPDVHSVAVKSSLFKKGMPTDADVKAAVDWAQKIVDSGL
;
A
#
# COMPACT_ATOMS: atom_id res chain seq x y z
N MET A 1 16.56 -3.50 5.76
CA MET A 1 15.77 -2.25 5.88
C MET A 1 14.55 -2.54 6.75
N LYS A 2 14.15 -1.67 7.69
CA LYS A 2 12.90 -1.87 8.43
C LYS A 2 11.72 -1.45 7.54
N ALA A 3 10.93 -2.42 7.10
CA ALA A 3 9.73 -2.21 6.31
C ALA A 3 8.49 -2.69 7.07
N LYS A 4 7.30 -2.26 6.63
CA LYS A 4 6.03 -2.84 7.07
C LYS A 4 5.08 -2.97 5.87
N SER A 5 4.30 -4.04 5.85
CA SER A 5 3.26 -4.27 4.84
C SER A 5 1.90 -3.98 5.48
N LEU A 6 1.16 -3.04 4.93
CA LEU A 6 -0.13 -2.61 5.44
C LEU A 6 -1.19 -2.73 4.36
N HIS A 7 -2.43 -3.01 4.74
CA HIS A 7 -3.54 -3.03 3.79
C HIS A 7 -4.82 -2.43 4.33
N PHE A 8 -5.64 -1.92 3.42
CA PHE A 8 -7.05 -1.65 3.62
C PHE A 8 -7.84 -2.36 2.52
N SER A 9 -8.52 -3.44 2.90
CA SER A 9 -9.07 -4.43 1.99
C SER A 9 -10.52 -4.70 2.37
N LYS A 10 -11.49 -4.34 1.52
CA LYS A 10 -12.90 -4.68 1.76
C LYS A 10 -13.23 -6.07 1.24
N SER A 11 -12.55 -6.52 0.18
CA SER A 11 -12.79 -7.80 -0.46
C SER A 11 -11.78 -8.89 -0.09
N GLY A 12 -10.65 -8.52 0.53
CA GLY A 12 -9.53 -9.42 0.81
C GLY A 12 -8.42 -9.33 -0.25
N SER A 13 -8.65 -8.67 -1.39
CA SER A 13 -7.68 -8.57 -2.48
C SER A 13 -6.36 -7.93 -2.05
N ALA A 14 -6.40 -6.82 -1.30
CA ALA A 14 -5.17 -6.17 -0.85
C ALA A 14 -4.43 -6.98 0.21
N GLN A 15 -5.15 -7.77 1.01
CA GLN A 15 -4.54 -8.63 2.02
C GLN A 15 -3.69 -9.74 1.39
N VAL A 16 -4.10 -10.29 0.24
CA VAL A 16 -3.34 -11.33 -0.47
C VAL A 16 -1.92 -10.84 -0.80
N ILE A 17 -1.83 -9.65 -1.41
CA ILE A 17 -0.54 -9.05 -1.76
C ILE A 17 0.23 -8.63 -0.49
N ALA A 18 -0.45 -7.99 0.47
CA ALA A 18 0.20 -7.54 1.70
C ALA A 18 0.83 -8.69 2.49
N SER A 19 0.15 -9.83 2.57
CA SER A 19 0.63 -11.01 3.28
C SER A 19 1.89 -11.58 2.62
N GLU A 20 1.92 -11.59 1.29
CA GLU A 20 3.09 -12.07 0.54
C GLU A 20 4.29 -11.12 0.67
N LEU A 21 4.06 -9.80 0.62
CA LEU A 21 5.10 -8.80 0.93
C LEU A 21 5.63 -8.97 2.35
N GLY A 22 4.74 -9.21 3.32
CA GLY A 22 5.10 -9.49 4.71
C GLY A 22 5.99 -10.73 4.82
N ARG A 23 5.63 -11.81 4.13
CA ARG A 23 6.38 -13.07 4.09
C ARG A 23 7.77 -12.88 3.47
N ILE A 24 7.86 -12.25 2.30
CA ILE A 24 9.10 -12.12 1.52
C ILE A 24 10.08 -11.15 2.18
N HIS A 25 9.60 -10.01 2.66
CA HIS A 25 10.44 -9.01 3.32
C HIS A 25 10.59 -9.26 4.83
N GLN A 26 10.05 -10.37 5.35
CA GLN A 26 10.04 -10.74 6.77
C GLN A 26 9.60 -9.58 7.68
N CYS A 27 8.52 -8.90 7.26
CA CYS A 27 7.99 -7.73 7.94
C CYS A 27 6.56 -7.95 8.42
N VAL A 28 6.12 -7.11 9.36
CA VAL A 28 4.74 -7.15 9.87
C VAL A 28 3.78 -6.86 8.72
N CYS A 29 2.78 -7.73 8.56
CA CYS A 29 1.62 -7.52 7.71
C CYS A 29 0.41 -7.20 8.59
N ASP A 30 -0.25 -6.06 8.39
CA ASP A 30 -1.39 -5.67 9.22
C ASP A 30 -2.44 -4.82 8.48
N GLN A 31 -3.64 -4.74 9.04
CA GLN A 31 -4.75 -3.98 8.47
C GLN A 31 -4.84 -2.58 9.09
N ILE A 32 -4.81 -1.53 8.25
CA ILE A 32 -5.05 -0.13 8.65
C ILE A 32 -6.46 -0.01 9.27
N PRO A 33 -6.57 0.68 10.42
CA PRO A 33 -7.04 0.21 11.71
C PRO A 33 -7.87 -1.09 11.87
N PRO A 34 -7.64 -1.78 13.01
CA PRO A 34 -6.61 -1.46 14.02
C PRO A 34 -5.24 -2.08 13.65
N ALA A 35 -4.35 -1.31 13.00
CA ALA A 35 -2.98 -1.72 12.70
C ALA A 35 -2.05 -1.35 13.85
N TYR A 36 -1.03 -2.18 14.08
CA TYR A 36 0.08 -1.91 14.98
C TYR A 36 0.82 -0.61 14.62
N PRO A 37 1.20 0.23 15.62
CA PRO A 37 1.91 1.48 15.37
C PRO A 37 3.19 1.28 14.56
N CYS A 38 3.40 2.18 13.60
CA CYS A 38 4.68 2.36 12.91
C CYS A 38 5.70 3.02 13.84
N GLU A 39 6.94 2.53 13.79
CA GLU A 39 8.07 2.96 14.61
C GLU A 39 9.38 2.86 13.81
N GLY A 40 9.83 3.98 13.24
CA GLY A 40 11.09 4.05 12.50
C GLY A 40 11.15 3.19 11.24
N GLU A 41 10.03 2.88 10.59
CA GLU A 41 10.07 2.22 9.29
C GLU A 41 10.73 3.12 8.24
N LYS A 42 11.68 2.57 7.48
CA LYS A 42 12.20 3.27 6.31
C LYS A 42 11.16 3.35 5.20
N VAL A 43 10.33 2.32 5.06
CA VAL A 43 9.22 2.28 4.11
C VAL A 43 8.04 1.50 4.67
N ILE A 44 6.84 1.98 4.41
CA ILE A 44 5.61 1.21 4.57
C ILE A 44 4.96 1.01 3.21
N PHE A 45 4.61 -0.22 2.89
CA PHE A 45 3.81 -0.56 1.72
C PHE A 45 2.34 -0.53 2.10
N ILE A 46 1.51 0.18 1.36
CA ILE A 46 0.08 0.29 1.63
C ILE A 46 -0.73 -0.20 0.43
N GLY A 47 -1.39 -1.33 0.61
CA GLY A 47 -2.38 -1.85 -0.32
C GLY A 47 -3.76 -1.27 -0.09
N VAL A 48 -4.37 -0.68 -1.12
CA VAL A 48 -5.69 -0.07 -1.00
C VAL A 48 -6.62 -0.54 -2.11
N GLU A 49 -7.79 -1.05 -1.72
CA GLU A 49 -8.93 -1.17 -2.63
C GLU A 49 -9.64 0.18 -2.78
N MET A 50 -9.47 0.85 -3.91
CA MET A 50 -10.10 2.15 -4.18
C MET A 50 -10.26 2.45 -5.67
N ASN A 51 -11.26 3.25 -6.01
CA ASN A 51 -11.47 3.78 -7.36
C ASN A 51 -11.53 5.32 -7.30
N GLY A 52 -10.37 5.97 -7.35
CA GLY A 52 -10.23 7.44 -7.41
C GLY A 52 -10.39 8.21 -6.10
N LYS A 53 -10.94 7.60 -5.03
CA LYS A 53 -11.03 8.22 -3.70
C LYS A 53 -10.38 7.36 -2.63
N LEU A 54 -9.41 7.92 -1.92
CA LEU A 54 -8.75 7.26 -0.80
C LEU A 54 -9.75 6.99 0.34
N PRO A 55 -9.80 5.77 0.91
CA PRO A 55 -10.66 5.48 2.05
C PRO A 55 -10.25 6.31 3.28
N GLY A 56 -11.24 6.81 4.02
CA GLY A 56 -11.03 7.63 5.22
C GLY A 56 -10.05 7.03 6.24
N PRO A 57 -10.10 5.73 6.57
CA PRO A 57 -9.12 5.12 7.47
C PRO A 57 -7.67 5.20 6.98
N VAL A 58 -7.45 5.10 5.67
CA VAL A 58 -6.12 5.22 5.06
C VAL A 58 -5.66 6.67 5.04
N ASP A 59 -6.56 7.60 4.69
CA ASP A 59 -6.29 9.05 4.77
C ASP A 59 -5.89 9.46 6.20
N HIS A 60 -6.70 9.11 7.20
CA HIS A 60 -6.41 9.44 8.61
C HIS A 60 -5.08 8.85 9.07
N PHE A 61 -4.82 7.58 8.74
CA PHE A 61 -3.55 6.93 9.07
C PHE A 61 -2.36 7.67 8.46
N CYS A 62 -2.41 7.99 7.17
CA CYS A 62 -1.34 8.71 6.48
C CYS A 62 -1.16 10.15 7.01
N ARG A 63 -2.26 10.82 7.40
CA ARG A 63 -2.21 12.14 8.05
C ARG A 63 -1.65 12.11 9.46
N ASP A 64 -1.64 10.96 10.12
CA ASP A 64 -1.02 10.77 11.44
C ASP A 64 0.44 10.32 11.36
N LEU A 65 0.98 10.05 10.17
CA LEU A 65 2.39 9.69 10.00
C LEU A 65 3.30 10.88 10.23
N THR A 66 4.45 10.58 10.83
CA THR A 66 5.60 11.46 11.03
C THR A 66 6.87 10.70 10.62
N PRO A 67 8.00 11.39 10.38
CA PRO A 67 9.27 10.73 10.03
C PRO A 67 9.79 9.77 11.10
N ALA A 68 9.40 9.98 12.36
CA ALA A 68 9.71 9.05 13.46
C ALA A 68 8.95 7.72 13.35
N ARG A 69 7.81 7.71 12.66
CA ARG A 69 7.00 6.52 12.41
C ARG A 69 7.39 5.86 11.10
N ALA A 70 7.35 6.61 10.00
CA ALA A 70 7.72 6.12 8.68
C ALA A 70 8.38 7.23 7.86
N GLN A 71 9.47 6.92 7.15
CA GLN A 71 10.15 7.87 6.26
C GLN A 71 9.50 7.92 4.88
N ASN A 72 9.11 6.75 4.36
CA ASN A 72 8.55 6.60 3.02
C ASN A 72 7.25 5.78 3.03
N VAL A 73 6.35 6.09 2.11
CA VAL A 73 5.09 5.38 1.87
C VAL A 73 5.00 5.00 0.39
N ALA A 74 4.84 3.71 0.12
CA ALA A 74 4.67 3.18 -1.22
C ALA A 74 3.26 2.57 -1.36
N PHE A 75 2.48 3.05 -2.33
CA PHE A 75 1.12 2.58 -2.56
C PHE A 75 1.05 1.54 -3.68
N TYR A 76 0.21 0.52 -3.47
CA TYR A 76 -0.35 -0.25 -4.58
C TYR A 76 -1.88 -0.22 -4.51
N ILE A 77 -2.50 -0.01 -5.66
CA ILE A 77 -3.94 0.22 -5.77
C ILE A 77 -4.60 -0.95 -6.50
N ILE A 78 -5.67 -1.47 -5.91
CA ILE A 78 -6.47 -2.54 -6.49
C ILE A 78 -7.84 -1.99 -6.89
N ASN A 79 -8.17 -2.12 -8.17
CA ASN A 79 -9.50 -1.83 -8.71
C ASN A 79 -9.74 -2.48 -10.08
N GLY A 80 -10.90 -2.27 -10.68
CA GLY A 80 -11.27 -2.92 -11.93
C GLY A 80 -10.65 -2.34 -13.22
N ASN A 81 -9.99 -1.19 -13.15
CA ASN A 81 -9.55 -0.44 -14.34
C ASN A 81 -8.08 0.00 -14.31
N GLY A 82 -7.35 -0.32 -13.24
CA GLY A 82 -5.96 0.06 -13.05
C GLY A 82 -5.72 1.54 -12.68
N ASN A 83 -6.76 2.27 -12.28
CA ASN A 83 -6.63 3.69 -11.94
C ASN A 83 -5.86 3.89 -10.62
N THR A 84 -4.86 4.77 -10.61
CA THR A 84 -4.09 5.14 -9.40
C THR A 84 -4.33 6.57 -8.93
N SER A 85 -5.27 7.30 -9.55
CA SER A 85 -5.59 8.67 -9.16
C SER A 85 -6.24 8.76 -7.76
N GLY A 86 -6.20 9.96 -7.18
CA GLY A 86 -6.79 10.23 -5.86
C GLY A 86 -5.81 10.22 -4.68
N LEU A 87 -4.50 10.26 -4.96
CA LEU A 87 -3.44 10.30 -3.94
C LEU A 87 -2.81 11.69 -3.76
N ASP A 88 -3.11 12.66 -4.61
CA ASP A 88 -2.40 13.96 -4.62
C ASP A 88 -2.53 14.75 -3.31
N GLU A 89 -3.72 14.76 -2.72
CA GLU A 89 -3.96 15.46 -1.46
C GLU A 89 -3.22 14.79 -0.30
N ILE A 90 -3.23 13.45 -0.25
CA ILE A 90 -2.55 12.74 0.84
C ILE A 90 -1.03 12.80 0.68
N LYS A 91 -0.53 12.79 -0.56
CA LYS A 91 0.88 13.02 -0.87
C LYS A 91 1.34 14.36 -0.29
N LYS A 92 0.65 15.46 -0.63
CA LYS A 92 0.96 16.80 -0.10
C LYS A 92 0.94 16.84 1.42
N ALA A 93 -0.07 16.22 2.04
CA ALA A 93 -0.19 16.19 3.49
C ALA A 93 0.96 15.42 4.17
N MET A 94 1.36 14.26 3.65
CA MET A 94 2.50 13.49 4.17
C MET A 94 3.82 14.23 3.96
N GLU A 95 4.07 14.75 2.75
CA GLU A 95 5.31 15.42 2.39
C GLU A 95 5.50 16.72 3.19
N SER A 96 4.42 17.45 3.52
CA SER A 96 4.48 18.62 4.40
C SER A 96 5.00 18.32 5.81
N LYS A 97 4.99 17.04 6.21
CA LYS A 97 5.49 16.54 7.50
C LYS A 97 6.83 15.79 7.36
N GLY A 98 7.43 15.77 6.17
CA GLY A 98 8.68 15.04 5.89
C GLY A 98 8.50 13.52 5.71
N VAL A 99 7.28 13.06 5.44
CA VAL A 99 7.02 11.66 5.06
C VAL A 99 6.84 11.60 3.55
N HIS A 100 7.72 10.88 2.86
CA HIS A 100 7.78 10.90 1.40
C HIS A 100 6.88 9.84 0.78
N MET A 101 6.09 10.21 -0.23
CA MET A 101 5.38 9.22 -1.02
C MET A 101 6.25 8.78 -2.20
N ILE A 102 6.48 7.48 -2.33
CA ILE A 102 7.17 6.91 -3.49
C ILE A 102 6.33 7.20 -4.75
N PRO A 103 6.88 7.89 -5.77
CA PRO A 103 6.10 8.28 -6.96
C PRO A 103 5.61 7.10 -7.79
N ASP A 104 6.34 5.98 -7.77
CA ASP A 104 6.00 4.76 -8.50
C ASP A 104 4.88 3.98 -7.78
N VAL A 105 3.63 4.38 -8.04
CA VAL A 105 2.43 3.71 -7.50
C VAL A 105 2.12 2.49 -8.35
N HIS A 106 2.09 1.31 -7.74
CA HIS A 106 1.78 0.08 -8.45
C HIS A 106 0.26 -0.09 -8.64
N SER A 107 -0.14 -0.54 -9.83
CA SER A 107 -1.54 -0.72 -10.19
C SER A 107 -1.84 -2.20 -10.39
N VAL A 108 -2.93 -2.68 -9.78
CA VAL A 108 -3.38 -4.06 -9.88
C VAL A 108 -4.83 -4.08 -10.35
N ALA A 109 -5.03 -4.40 -11.63
CA ALA A 109 -6.34 -4.37 -12.27
C ALA A 109 -7.07 -5.72 -12.11
N VAL A 110 -8.01 -5.76 -11.18
CA VAL A 110 -8.78 -6.97 -10.83
C VAL A 110 -10.22 -6.85 -11.33
N LYS A 111 -10.54 -7.56 -12.42
CA LYS A 111 -11.90 -7.57 -12.99
C LYS A 111 -12.85 -8.32 -12.06
N SER A 112 -13.89 -7.62 -11.60
CA SER A 112 -15.03 -8.22 -10.89
C SER A 112 -16.24 -8.30 -11.82
N SER A 113 -17.03 -9.35 -11.69
CA SER A 113 -18.34 -9.49 -12.35
C SER A 113 -19.46 -9.42 -11.31
N LEU A 114 -20.71 -9.32 -11.77
CA LEU A 114 -21.90 -9.31 -10.90
C LEU A 114 -21.99 -10.56 -9.99
N PHE A 115 -21.36 -11.67 -10.38
CA PHE A 115 -21.45 -12.95 -9.68
C PHE A 115 -20.14 -13.40 -9.03
N LYS A 116 -19.01 -12.76 -9.35
CA LYS A 116 -17.70 -13.14 -8.83
C LYS A 116 -16.87 -11.90 -8.56
N LYS A 117 -16.48 -11.73 -7.29
CA LYS A 117 -15.44 -10.77 -6.92
C LYS A 117 -14.14 -11.21 -7.57
N GLY A 118 -13.48 -10.30 -8.27
CA GLY A 118 -12.14 -10.57 -8.75
C GLY A 118 -11.17 -10.61 -7.58
N MET A 119 -10.09 -11.38 -7.75
CA MET A 119 -8.95 -11.44 -6.83
C MET A 119 -7.67 -11.27 -7.65
N PRO A 120 -6.57 -10.78 -7.04
CA PRO A 120 -5.25 -10.82 -7.68
C PRO A 120 -4.87 -12.25 -8.06
N THR A 121 -4.28 -12.40 -9.24
CA THR A 121 -3.67 -13.65 -9.70
C THR A 121 -2.26 -13.80 -9.15
N ASP A 122 -1.66 -14.98 -9.28
CA ASP A 122 -0.25 -15.20 -8.92
C ASP A 122 0.70 -14.26 -9.68
N ALA A 123 0.35 -13.91 -10.93
CA ALA A 123 1.10 -12.96 -11.73
C ALA A 123 1.01 -11.54 -11.17
N ASP A 124 -0.17 -11.13 -10.69
CA ASP A 124 -0.37 -9.84 -10.03
C ASP A 124 0.42 -9.77 -8.71
N VAL A 125 0.37 -10.83 -7.91
CA VAL A 125 1.13 -10.94 -6.66
C VAL A 125 2.62 -10.85 -6.95
N LYS A 126 3.11 -11.61 -7.93
CA LYS A 126 4.52 -11.57 -8.34
C LYS A 126 4.92 -10.16 -8.81
N ALA A 127 4.10 -9.50 -9.61
CA ALA A 127 4.40 -8.16 -10.11
C ALA A 127 4.49 -7.13 -8.95
N ALA A 128 3.60 -7.22 -7.97
CA ALA A 128 3.63 -6.37 -6.78
C ALA A 128 4.86 -6.64 -5.90
N VAL A 129 5.25 -7.92 -5.75
CA VAL A 129 6.48 -8.30 -5.05
C VAL A 129 7.72 -7.76 -5.78
N ASP A 130 7.82 -7.95 -7.09
CA ASP A 130 8.95 -7.46 -7.89
C ASP A 130 9.05 -5.92 -7.82
N TRP A 131 7.90 -5.22 -7.82
CA TRP A 131 7.84 -3.78 -7.61
C TRP A 131 8.34 -3.37 -6.22
N ALA A 132 7.86 -4.01 -5.16
CA ALA A 132 8.30 -3.72 -3.79
C ALA A 132 9.79 -4.01 -3.60
N GLN A 133 10.31 -5.07 -4.23
CA GLN A 133 11.74 -5.41 -4.18
C GLN A 133 12.59 -4.31 -4.82
N LYS A 134 12.19 -3.76 -5.98
CA LYS A 134 12.89 -2.61 -6.60
C LYS A 134 12.95 -1.40 -5.68
N ILE A 135 11.86 -1.12 -4.96
CA ILE A 135 11.81 -0.04 -3.97
C ILE A 135 12.83 -0.29 -2.86
N VAL A 136 12.85 -1.49 -2.28
CA VAL A 136 13.82 -1.86 -1.24
C VAL A 136 15.27 -1.78 -1.76
N ASP A 137 15.52 -2.26 -2.97
CA ASP A 137 16.85 -2.32 -3.59
C ASP A 137 17.36 -0.96 -4.03
N SER A 138 16.46 0.00 -4.30
CA SER A 138 16.85 1.38 -4.60
C SER A 138 17.54 2.07 -3.43
N GLY A 139 17.47 1.49 -2.23
CA GLY A 139 17.96 2.10 -0.98
C GLY A 139 17.01 3.17 -0.42
N LEU A 140 16.01 3.57 -1.24
CA LEU A 140 15.10 4.70 -1.12
C LEU A 140 15.80 6.06 -0.92
#